data_AF-A0A2P6RNY4-F1
#
_entry.id   AF-A0A2P6RNY4-F1
#
_cell.length_a   1.000
_cell.length_b   1.000
_cell.length_c   1.000
_cell.angle_alpha   90.00
_cell.angle_beta   90.00
_cell.angle_gamma   90.00
#
_symmetry.space_group_name_H-M   'P 1'
#
loop_
_entity.id
_entity.type
_entity.pdbx_description
1 polymer ?
#
loop_
_entity_poly.entity_id
_entity_poly.type
_entity_poly.pdbx_seq_one_letter_code
_entity_poly.pdbx_strand_id
1 'polypeptide(L)'
;MNTISWGILMPIGAIVARNFKGFGPAWFYIHVSCQILGSLGGIAGSVTGLMLGHKSSGIEYKGHKCIGITLMSLATVQVLAGFLLRPKPDHKYRRFWNLFHYALGYTAIVLGIVNIFKGFDILEPPKSWRYAYMGILAALVFLGVVGAAFTHWNKKKN
;
A
#
# COMPACT_ATOMS: atom_id res chain seq x y z
N MET A 1 11.80 -6.44 4.34
CA MET A 1 11.58 -5.58 3.15
C MET A 1 10.09 -5.30 2.91
N ASN A 2 9.26 -6.32 2.64
CA ASN A 2 7.83 -6.12 2.34
C ASN A 2 7.02 -5.44 3.47
N THR A 3 7.40 -5.59 4.73
CA THR A 3 6.79 -4.84 5.86
C THR A 3 6.94 -3.33 5.70
N ILE A 4 8.13 -2.85 5.32
CA ILE A 4 8.39 -1.41 5.13
C ILE A 4 7.70 -0.93 3.85
N SER A 5 7.82 -1.69 2.77
CA SER A 5 7.26 -1.35 1.46
C SER A 5 5.74 -1.38 1.41
N TRP A 6 5.14 -2.56 1.51
CA TRP A 6 3.68 -2.75 1.42
C TRP A 6 2.97 -2.39 2.72
N GLY A 7 3.61 -2.62 3.85
CA GLY A 7 2.98 -2.48 5.17
C GLY A 7 3.07 -1.09 5.78
N ILE A 8 3.94 -0.21 5.28
CA ILE A 8 4.17 1.13 5.87
C ILE A 8 4.12 2.23 4.80
N LEU A 9 5.00 2.19 3.81
CA LEU A 9 5.09 3.25 2.78
C LEU A 9 3.79 3.38 1.97
N MET A 10 3.22 2.25 1.53
CA MET A 10 1.97 2.23 0.76
C MET A 10 0.78 2.84 1.54
N PRO A 11 0.52 2.45 2.81
CA PRO A 11 -0.46 3.13 3.67
C PRO A 11 -0.19 4.62 3.87
N ILE A 12 1.06 5.04 4.12
CA ILE A 12 1.40 6.46 4.32
C ILE A 12 1.03 7.27 3.08
N GLY A 13 1.43 6.80 1.90
CA GLY A 13 1.09 7.45 0.64
C GLY A 13 -0.42 7.59 0.45
N ALA A 14 -1.20 6.55 0.79
CA ALA A 14 -2.66 6.58 0.69
C ALA A 14 -3.31 7.55 1.71
N ILE A 15 -2.83 7.57 2.96
CA ILE A 15 -3.30 8.49 4.01
C ILE A 15 -3.07 9.94 3.59
N VAL A 16 -1.88 10.26 3.08
CA VAL A 16 -1.54 11.61 2.60
C VAL A 16 -2.47 12.03 1.45
N ALA A 17 -2.63 11.17 0.44
CA ALA A 17 -3.49 11.45 -0.70
C ALA A 17 -4.98 11.54 -0.36
N ARG A 18 -5.43 10.90 0.72
CA ARG A 18 -6.82 11.00 1.18
C ARG A 18 -7.08 12.33 1.86
N ASN A 19 -6.20 12.72 2.78
CA ASN A 19 -6.48 13.79 3.73
C ASN A 19 -5.98 15.16 3.25
N PHE A 20 -4.81 15.24 2.62
CA PHE A 20 -4.13 16.53 2.41
C PHE A 20 -4.31 17.14 1.01
N LYS A 21 -5.26 16.63 0.22
CA LYS A 21 -5.58 17.15 -1.12
C LYS A 21 -5.92 18.63 -1.19
N GLY A 22 -6.51 19.17 -0.11
CA GLY A 22 -6.94 20.57 -0.02
C GLY A 22 -5.85 21.56 0.40
N PHE A 23 -4.62 21.11 0.68
CA PHE A 23 -3.55 21.93 1.25
C PHE A 23 -2.44 22.23 0.22
N GLY A 24 -2.80 22.34 -1.06
CA GLY A 24 -1.85 22.57 -2.16
C GLY A 24 -1.32 21.29 -2.80
N PRO A 25 -0.31 21.35 -3.68
CA PRO A 25 0.08 20.21 -4.52
C PRO A 25 0.98 19.18 -3.82
N ALA A 26 1.53 19.49 -2.63
CA ALA A 26 2.51 18.65 -1.92
C ALA A 26 2.02 17.20 -1.68
N TRP A 27 0.73 17.00 -1.41
CA TRP A 27 0.17 15.65 -1.21
C TRP A 27 0.46 14.71 -2.37
N PHE A 28 0.49 15.24 -3.60
CA PHE A 28 0.65 14.43 -4.81
C PHE A 28 2.08 13.91 -4.90
N TYR A 29 3.07 14.78 -4.66
CA TYR A 29 4.48 14.39 -4.68
C TYR A 29 4.78 13.39 -3.56
N ILE A 30 4.33 13.67 -2.33
CA ILE A 30 4.53 12.76 -1.19
C ILE A 30 3.89 11.40 -1.48
N HIS A 31 2.65 11.39 -1.99
CA HIS A 31 1.96 10.16 -2.38
C HIS A 31 2.77 9.36 -3.40
N VAL A 32 3.17 9.99 -4.51
CA VAL A 32 3.90 9.31 -5.60
C VAL A 32 5.26 8.81 -5.12
N SER A 33 6.00 9.60 -4.33
CA SER A 33 7.28 9.18 -3.75
C SER A 33 7.12 7.94 -2.86
N CYS A 34 6.11 7.92 -1.98
CA CYS A 34 5.80 6.73 -1.18
C CYS A 34 5.47 5.52 -2.06
N GLN A 35 4.67 5.69 -3.12
CA GLN A 35 4.29 4.59 -4.01
C GLN A 35 5.47 4.06 -4.82
N ILE A 36 6.37 4.92 -5.30
CA ILE A 36 7.57 4.51 -6.04
C ILE A 36 8.50 3.72 -5.11
N LEU A 37 8.86 4.28 -3.96
CA LEU A 37 9.76 3.63 -3.00
C LEU A 37 9.16 2.33 -2.46
N GLY A 38 7.87 2.34 -2.15
CA GLY A 38 7.13 1.15 -1.74
C GLY A 38 7.13 0.08 -2.85
N SER A 39 6.91 0.47 -4.11
CA SER A 39 6.86 -0.49 -5.23
C SER A 39 8.22 -1.11 -5.49
N LEU A 40 9.30 -0.31 -5.51
CA LEU A 40 10.66 -0.80 -5.73
C LEU A 40 11.07 -1.82 -4.66
N GLY A 41 10.87 -1.49 -3.38
CA GLY A 41 11.15 -2.43 -2.30
C GLY A 41 10.20 -3.65 -2.31
N GLY A 42 8.95 -3.46 -2.70
CA GLY A 42 7.97 -4.54 -2.85
C GLY A 42 8.34 -5.53 -3.95
N ILE A 43 8.84 -5.04 -5.08
CA ILE A 43 9.36 -5.87 -6.19
C ILE A 43 10.60 -6.63 -5.72
N ALA A 44 11.56 -5.94 -5.11
CA ALA A 44 12.76 -6.59 -4.59
C ALA A 44 12.40 -7.70 -3.58
N GLY A 45 11.46 -7.46 -2.67
CA GLY A 45 11.01 -8.46 -1.71
C GLY A 45 10.28 -9.64 -2.33
N SER A 46 9.47 -9.40 -3.36
CA SER A 46 8.83 -10.49 -4.11
C SER A 46 9.85 -11.33 -4.88
N VAL A 47 10.84 -10.71 -5.52
CA VAL A 47 11.92 -11.44 -6.21
C VAL A 47 12.71 -12.29 -5.22
N THR A 48 13.11 -11.73 -4.07
CA THR A 48 13.78 -12.52 -3.02
C THR A 48 12.91 -13.69 -2.55
N GLY A 49 11.62 -13.47 -2.32
CA GLY A 49 10.69 -14.52 -1.89
C GLY A 49 10.55 -15.65 -2.91
N LEU A 50 10.48 -15.32 -4.21
CA LEU A 50 10.44 -16.31 -5.29
C LEU A 50 11.75 -17.09 -5.40
N MET A 51 12.89 -16.42 -5.28
CA MET A 51 14.21 -17.07 -5.30
C MET A 51 14.40 -18.03 -4.13
N LEU A 52 13.98 -17.62 -2.92
CA LEU A 52 14.01 -18.50 -1.75
C LEU A 52 13.08 -19.70 -1.93
N GLY A 53 11.86 -19.49 -2.44
CA GLY A 53 10.92 -20.57 -2.73
C GLY A 53 11.46 -21.58 -3.75
N HIS A 54 12.19 -21.13 -4.77
CA HIS A 54 12.82 -22.03 -5.74
C HIS A 54 13.96 -22.86 -5.11
N LYS A 55 14.69 -22.30 -4.14
CA LYS A 55 15.78 -23.00 -3.42
C LYS A 55 15.28 -23.97 -2.35
N SER A 56 14.01 -23.89 -1.94
CA SER A 56 13.40 -24.74 -0.92
C SER A 56 12.53 -25.82 -1.57
N SER A 57 13.17 -26.85 -2.14
CA SER A 57 12.45 -27.95 -2.78
C SER A 57 11.53 -28.69 -1.79
N GLY A 58 10.28 -28.94 -2.21
CA GLY A 58 9.29 -29.67 -1.41
C GLY A 58 8.47 -28.86 -0.40
N ILE A 59 8.80 -27.58 -0.16
CA ILE A 59 8.04 -26.70 0.75
C ILE A 59 7.38 -25.58 -0.07
N GLU A 60 6.05 -25.55 -0.13
CA GLU A 60 5.32 -24.47 -0.80
C GLU A 60 4.24 -23.86 0.09
N TYR A 61 4.37 -22.56 0.33
CA TYR A 61 3.36 -21.76 1.04
C TYR A 61 2.35 -21.15 0.07
N LYS A 62 1.50 -22.01 -0.53
CA LYS A 62 0.56 -21.66 -1.61
C LYS A 62 -0.26 -20.40 -1.31
N GLY A 63 -0.82 -20.29 -0.10
CA GLY A 63 -1.64 -19.13 0.26
C GLY A 63 -0.87 -17.80 0.26
N HIS A 64 0.34 -17.77 0.82
CA HIS A 64 1.20 -16.57 0.82
C HIS A 64 1.65 -16.22 -0.61
N LYS A 65 2.00 -17.25 -1.40
CA LYS A 65 2.42 -17.09 -2.80
C LYS A 65 1.29 -16.52 -3.67
N CYS A 66 0.09 -17.09 -3.59
CA CYS A 66 -1.07 -16.62 -4.36
C CYS A 66 -1.43 -15.16 -4.02
N ILE A 67 -1.51 -14.82 -2.74
CA ILE A 67 -1.78 -13.44 -2.31
C ILE A 67 -0.67 -12.50 -2.81
N GLY A 68 0.60 -12.89 -2.69
CA GLY A 68 1.74 -12.10 -3.17
C GLY A 68 1.70 -11.85 -4.68
N ILE A 69 1.36 -12.85 -5.49
CA ILE A 69 1.20 -12.70 -6.94
C ILE A 69 0.02 -11.77 -7.26
N THR A 70 -1.15 -12.02 -6.66
CA THR A 70 -2.33 -11.16 -6.85
C THR A 70 -2.03 -9.71 -6.48
N LEU A 71 -1.39 -9.49 -5.33
CA LEU A 71 -0.96 -8.17 -4.88
C LEU A 71 -0.07 -7.48 -5.93
N MET A 72 0.93 -8.18 -6.46
CA MET A 72 1.86 -7.61 -7.43
C MET A 72 1.17 -7.29 -8.76
N SER A 73 0.26 -8.15 -9.23
CA SER A 73 -0.55 -7.89 -10.41
C SER A 73 -1.42 -6.64 -10.24
N LEU A 74 -2.14 -6.51 -9.12
CA LEU A 74 -2.97 -5.35 -8.84
C LEU A 74 -2.14 -4.07 -8.72
N ALA A 75 -0.98 -4.12 -8.06
CA ALA A 75 -0.08 -2.99 -7.94
C ALA A 75 0.48 -2.55 -9.30
N THR A 76 0.77 -3.49 -10.19
CA THR A 76 1.24 -3.19 -11.55
C THR A 76 0.15 -2.47 -12.33
N VAL A 77 -1.08 -2.98 -12.30
CA VAL A 77 -2.24 -2.32 -12.92
C VAL A 77 -2.46 -0.93 -12.32
N GLN A 78 -2.35 -0.78 -10.99
CA GLN A 78 -2.49 0.49 -10.28
C GLN A 78 -1.47 1.54 -10.77
N VAL A 79 -0.20 1.15 -10.92
CA VAL A 79 0.88 2.03 -11.41
C VAL A 79 0.64 2.40 -12.87
N LEU A 80 0.38 1.42 -13.75
CA LEU A 80 0.13 1.68 -15.16
C LEU A 80 -1.10 2.57 -15.38
N ALA A 81 -2.20 2.30 -14.68
CA ALA A 81 -3.39 3.17 -14.72
C ALA A 81 -3.10 4.57 -14.15
N GLY A 82 -2.18 4.67 -13.18
CA GLY A 82 -1.65 5.89 -12.59
C GLY A 82 -0.94 6.80 -13.58
N PHE A 83 0.00 6.24 -14.34
CA PHE A 83 0.87 6.99 -15.24
C PHE A 83 0.32 7.14 -16.66
N LEU A 84 -0.37 6.12 -17.18
CA LEU A 84 -0.80 6.09 -18.58
C LEU A 84 -2.25 6.50 -18.78
N LEU A 85 -3.13 6.23 -17.81
CA LEU A 85 -4.57 6.34 -17.99
C LEU A 85 -5.23 7.43 -17.14
N ARG A 86 -4.45 8.20 -16.39
CA ARG A 86 -4.97 9.23 -15.47
C ARG A 86 -5.55 10.42 -16.25
N PRO A 87 -6.88 10.64 -16.22
CA PRO A 87 -7.48 11.77 -16.92
C PRO A 87 -7.16 13.10 -16.23
N LYS A 88 -7.24 14.20 -16.98
CA LYS A 88 -7.16 15.57 -16.44
C LYS A 88 -8.26 15.81 -15.38
N PRO A 89 -8.04 16.69 -14.38
CA PRO A 89 -8.95 16.86 -13.24
C PRO A 89 -10.41 17.18 -13.62
N ASP A 90 -10.62 17.88 -14.73
CA ASP A 90 -11.88 18.33 -15.30
C ASP A 90 -12.56 17.30 -16.22
N HIS A 91 -11.89 16.19 -16.54
CA HIS A 91 -12.40 15.20 -17.49
C HIS A 91 -13.55 14.35 -16.92
N LYS A 92 -14.59 14.05 -17.72
CA LYS A 92 -15.76 13.25 -17.29
C LYS A 92 -15.42 11.87 -16.71
N TYR A 93 -14.38 11.21 -17.24
CA TYR A 93 -13.92 9.91 -16.74
C TYR A 93 -13.05 9.96 -15.47
N ARG A 94 -12.70 11.17 -14.99
CA ARG A 94 -11.88 11.33 -13.78
C ARG A 94 -12.51 10.67 -12.56
N ARG A 95 -13.85 10.71 -12.44
CA ARG A 95 -14.59 10.08 -11.34
C ARG A 95 -14.48 8.55 -11.36
N PHE A 96 -14.68 7.93 -12.52
CA PHE A 96 -14.54 6.47 -12.68
C PHE A 96 -13.10 6.02 -12.44
N TRP A 97 -12.13 6.75 -12.99
CA TRP A 97 -10.72 6.48 -12.73
C TRP A 97 -10.40 6.59 -11.23
N ASN A 98 -10.94 7.60 -10.52
CA ASN A 98 -10.72 7.73 -9.07
C ASN A 98 -11.29 6.53 -8.31
N LEU A 99 -12.52 6.10 -8.63
CA LEU A 99 -13.13 4.94 -7.99
C LEU A 99 -12.29 3.67 -8.21
N PHE A 100 -11.92 3.42 -9.46
CA PHE A 100 -11.07 2.29 -9.84
C PHE A 100 -9.72 2.33 -9.10
N HIS A 101 -9.05 3.48 -9.13
CA HIS A 101 -7.76 3.69 -8.48
C HIS A 101 -7.84 3.54 -6.96
N TYR A 102 -8.94 3.99 -6.31
CA TYR A 102 -9.14 3.77 -4.88
C TYR A 102 -9.39 2.30 -4.57
N ALA A 103 -10.28 1.64 -5.31
CA ALA A 103 -10.62 0.24 -5.09
C ALA A 103 -9.38 -0.66 -5.20
N LEU A 104 -8.62 -0.53 -6.29
CA LEU A 104 -7.37 -1.27 -6.47
C LEU A 104 -6.33 -0.94 -5.40
N GLY A 105 -6.11 0.35 -5.12
CA GLY A 105 -5.13 0.79 -4.13
C GLY A 105 -5.40 0.25 -2.71
N TYR A 106 -6.64 0.35 -2.24
CA TYR A 106 -7.02 -0.19 -0.92
C TYR A 106 -6.95 -1.71 -0.89
N THR A 107 -7.37 -2.39 -1.96
CA THR A 107 -7.28 -3.86 -2.05
C THR A 107 -5.83 -4.31 -1.98
N ALA A 108 -4.92 -3.66 -2.72
CA ALA A 108 -3.49 -3.95 -2.66
C ALA A 108 -2.90 -3.73 -1.25
N ILE A 109 -3.26 -2.65 -0.56
CA ILE A 109 -2.81 -2.42 0.82
C ILE A 109 -3.29 -3.53 1.76
N VAL A 110 -4.56 -3.91 1.70
CA VAL A 110 -5.13 -4.98 2.56
C VAL A 110 -4.44 -6.31 2.27
N LEU A 111 -4.29 -6.69 1.00
CA LEU A 111 -3.58 -7.92 0.62
C LEU A 111 -2.12 -7.87 1.08
N GLY A 112 -1.44 -6.73 0.99
CA GLY A 112 -0.09 -6.53 1.50
C GLY A 112 0.02 -6.82 3.00
N ILE A 113 -0.86 -6.23 3.81
CA ILE A 113 -0.90 -6.43 5.26
C ILE A 113 -1.15 -7.91 5.60
N VAL A 114 -2.16 -8.53 4.98
CA VAL A 114 -2.48 -9.95 5.17
C VAL A 114 -1.28 -10.83 4.79
N ASN A 115 -0.61 -10.51 3.68
CA ASN A 115 0.52 -11.28 3.21
C ASN A 115 1.75 -11.15 4.14
N ILE A 116 1.94 -9.99 4.77
CA ILE A 116 2.98 -9.78 5.78
C ILE A 116 2.73 -10.66 7.01
N PHE A 117 1.50 -10.70 7.53
CA PHE A 117 1.18 -11.59 8.66
C PHE A 117 1.39 -13.06 8.31
N LYS A 118 0.96 -13.51 7.13
CA LYS A 118 1.29 -14.85 6.64
C LYS A 118 2.79 -15.08 6.53
N GLY A 119 3.55 -14.08 6.10
CA GLY A 119 5.01 -14.14 6.06
C GLY A 119 5.64 -14.30 7.45
N PHE A 120 5.07 -13.66 8.48
CA PHE A 120 5.48 -13.88 9.87
C PHE A 120 5.15 -15.29 10.36
N ASP A 121 3.99 -15.84 9.98
CA ASP A 121 3.62 -17.21 10.34
C ASP A 121 4.55 -18.25 9.65
N ILE A 122 5.14 -17.90 8.50
CA ILE A 122 6.08 -18.75 7.76
C ILE A 122 7.51 -18.65 8.30
N LEU A 123 7.98 -17.44 8.54
CA LEU A 123 9.37 -17.17 8.94
C LEU A 123 9.61 -17.31 10.44
N GLU A 124 8.52 -17.34 11.22
CA GLU A 124 8.52 -17.40 12.68
C GLU A 124 9.55 -16.45 13.34
N PRO A 125 9.58 -15.15 12.97
CA PRO A 125 10.52 -14.23 13.57
C PRO A 125 10.19 -14.03 15.06
N PRO A 126 11.11 -13.43 15.86
CA PRO A 126 10.81 -13.06 17.23
C PRO A 126 9.49 -12.29 17.33
N LYS A 127 8.63 -12.63 18.31
CA LYS A 127 7.28 -12.07 18.47
C LYS A 127 7.26 -10.53 18.52
N SER A 128 8.36 -9.90 18.95
CA SER A 128 8.56 -8.45 18.93
C SER A 128 8.34 -7.83 17.55
N TRP A 129 8.70 -8.50 16.45
CA TRP A 129 8.46 -8.01 15.09
C TRP A 129 6.96 -7.90 14.77
N ARG A 130 6.17 -8.90 15.18
CA ARG A 130 4.72 -8.90 15.00
C ARG A 130 4.07 -7.79 15.82
N TYR A 131 4.45 -7.65 17.09
CA TYR A 131 3.93 -6.59 17.96
C TYR A 131 4.31 -5.19 17.47
N ALA A 132 5.56 -5.00 17.04
CA ALA A 132 6.02 -3.74 16.46
C ALA A 132 5.20 -3.39 15.22
N TYR A 133 4.97 -4.36 14.32
CA TYR A 133 4.18 -4.11 13.12
C TYR A 133 2.70 -3.79 13.45
N MET A 134 2.10 -4.48 14.43
CA MET A 134 0.75 -4.15 14.91
C MET A 134 0.68 -2.74 15.50
N GLY A 135 1.67 -2.33 16.27
CA GLY A 135 1.78 -0.97 16.80
C GLY A 135 1.88 0.09 15.69
N ILE A 136 2.66 -0.19 14.65
CA ILE A 136 2.77 0.69 13.47
C ILE A 136 1.44 0.77 12.72
N LEU A 137 0.73 -0.35 12.52
CA LEU A 137 -0.59 -0.34 11.89
C LEU A 137 -1.60 0.48 12.70
N ALA A 138 -1.61 0.33 14.03
CA ALA A 138 -2.47 1.12 14.91
C ALA A 138 -2.16 2.62 14.79
N ALA A 139 -0.88 3.00 14.77
CA ALA A 139 -0.46 4.38 14.56
C ALA A 139 -0.90 4.92 13.19
N LEU A 140 -0.77 4.14 12.12
CA LEU A 140 -1.20 4.54 10.77
C LEU A 140 -2.72 4.75 10.70
N VAL A 141 -3.51 3.86 11.31
CA VAL A 141 -4.96 4.01 11.40
C VAL A 141 -5.31 5.28 12.19
N PHE A 142 -4.68 5.49 13.34
CA PHE A 142 -4.87 6.68 14.16
C PHE A 142 -4.55 7.97 13.39
N LEU A 143 -3.40 8.04 12.72
CA LEU A 143 -3.02 9.18 11.88
C LEU A 143 -4.00 9.41 10.73
N GLY A 144 -4.49 8.32 10.12
CA GLY A 144 -5.53 8.39 9.09
C GLY A 144 -6.83 9.02 9.59
N VAL A 145 -7.28 8.62 10.78
CA VAL A 145 -8.50 9.14 11.44
C VAL A 145 -8.31 10.60 11.86
N VAL A 146 -7.20 10.93 12.52
CA VAL A 146 -6.89 12.31 12.94
C VAL A 146 -6.78 13.23 11.73
N GLY A 147 -6.10 12.80 10.66
CA GLY A 147 -6.03 13.56 9.41
C GLY A 147 -7.41 13.78 8.79
N ALA A 148 -8.28 12.77 8.79
CA ALA A 148 -9.65 12.93 8.30
C ALA A 148 -10.47 13.92 9.14
N ALA A 149 -10.36 13.85 10.47
CA ALA A 149 -11.05 14.76 11.39
C ALA A 149 -10.56 16.21 11.21
N PHE A 150 -9.25 16.42 11.17
CA PHE A 150 -8.62 17.72 10.96
C PHE A 150 -9.08 18.37 9.65
N THR A 151 -9.06 17.60 8.56
CA THR A 151 -9.44 18.11 7.23
C THR A 151 -10.94 18.40 7.13
N HIS A 152 -11.79 17.61 7.79
CA HIS A 152 -13.22 17.89 7.90
C HIS A 152 -13.49 19.17 8.70
N TRP A 153 -12.80 19.36 9.82
CA TRP A 153 -12.92 20.57 10.63
C TRP A 153 -12.47 21.82 9.87
N ASN A 154 -11.35 21.76 9.14
CA ASN A 154 -10.86 22.90 8.36
C ASN A 154 -11.83 23.29 7.23
N LYS A 155 -12.49 22.31 6.60
CA LYS A 155 -13.54 22.56 5.58
C LYS A 155 -14.80 23.22 6.14
N LYS A 156 -15.08 23.11 7.44
CA LYS A 156 -16.23 23.79 8.06
C LYS A 156 -15.93 25.24 8.40
N LYS A 157 -14.66 25.64 8.45
CA LYS A 157 -14.22 26.99 8.82
C LYS A 157 -14.07 27.93 7.61
N ASN A 158 -13.91 27.38 6.42
CA ASN A 158 -13.79 28.10 5.15
C ASN A 158 -15.10 27.99 4.37
#